data_AF-A0A0G0V600-F1
#
_entry.id   AF-A0A0G0V600-F1
#
_cell.length_a   1.000
_cell.length_b   1.000
_cell.length_c   1.000
_cell.angle_alpha   90.00
_cell.angle_beta   90.00
_cell.angle_gamma   90.00
#
_symmetry.space_group_name_H-M   'P 1'
#
loop_
_entity.id
_entity.type
_entity.pdbx_description
1 polymer ?
#
loop_
_entity_poly.entity_id
_entity_poly.type
_entity_poly.pdbx_seq_one_letter_code
_entity_poly.pdbx_strand_id
1 'polypeptide(L)'
;MNNNLSENRICQNCKQDFVVEVEDFNFYEKIKVPPPTFCPECRKQRRLAWRSERTLYKRKCDLCNKNIIAMYHESVPFPVYCRECWDGDGWDASSFGRDYDFSKTFFEQYKELSNTVPHVALWQR
;
A
#
# COMPACT_ATOMS: atom_id res chain seq x y z
N MET A 1 18.45 -5.23 -37.30
CA MET A 1 19.13 -5.98 -36.23
C MET A 1 19.02 -5.13 -34.98
N ASN A 2 17.98 -5.32 -34.18
CA ASN A 2 17.81 -4.53 -32.96
C ASN A 2 18.76 -5.11 -31.92
N ASN A 3 19.89 -4.42 -31.73
CA ASN A 3 20.80 -4.63 -30.63
C ASN A 3 20.10 -4.20 -29.33
N ASN A 4 19.12 -4.97 -28.90
CA ASN A 4 18.74 -4.93 -27.50
C ASN A 4 19.79 -5.79 -26.82
N LEU A 5 20.83 -5.16 -26.28
CA LEU A 5 21.70 -5.79 -25.30
C LEU A 5 21.11 -5.55 -23.91
N SER A 6 21.36 -6.47 -23.00
CA SER A 6 21.06 -6.25 -21.58
C SER A 6 21.81 -5.00 -21.09
N GLU A 7 21.13 -4.18 -20.30
CA GLU A 7 21.68 -2.92 -19.79
C GLU A 7 21.98 -3.06 -18.30
N ASN A 8 23.22 -2.77 -17.91
CA ASN A 8 23.58 -2.68 -16.49
C ASN A 8 23.30 -1.25 -15.98
N ARG A 9 22.51 -1.15 -14.91
CA ARG A 9 22.11 0.11 -14.29
C ARG A 9 22.43 0.14 -12.81
N ILE A 10 22.69 1.33 -12.30
CA ILE A 10 22.87 1.58 -10.87
C ILE A 10 21.52 1.89 -10.22
N CYS A 11 21.16 1.16 -9.17
CA CYS A 11 19.93 1.39 -8.40
C CYS A 11 19.93 2.76 -7.72
N GLN A 12 18.87 3.54 -7.90
CA GLN A 12 18.75 4.87 -7.29
C GLN A 12 18.79 4.84 -5.74
N ASN A 13 18.29 3.76 -5.12
CA ASN A 13 18.19 3.61 -3.66
C ASN A 13 19.47 3.04 -3.04
N CYS A 14 19.77 1.76 -3.31
CA CYS A 14 20.88 1.06 -2.66
C CYS A 14 22.23 1.23 -3.36
N LYS A 15 22.26 1.94 -4.50
CA LYS A 15 23.47 2.19 -5.31
C LYS A 15 24.18 0.93 -5.83
N GLN A 16 23.51 -0.23 -5.76
CA GLN A 16 24.02 -1.48 -6.34
C GLN A 16 23.65 -1.60 -7.81
N ASP A 17 24.50 -2.28 -8.56
CA ASP A 17 24.28 -2.62 -9.96
C ASP A 17 23.17 -3.67 -10.11
N PHE A 18 22.37 -3.54 -11.16
CA PHE A 18 21.40 -4.53 -11.57
C PHE A 18 21.24 -4.53 -13.08
N VAL A 19 20.92 -5.70 -13.63
CA VAL A 19 20.73 -5.89 -15.07
C VAL A 19 19.25 -5.76 -15.41
N VAL A 20 18.96 -5.04 -16.49
CA VAL A 20 17.66 -5.05 -17.16
C VAL A 20 17.82 -5.86 -18.44
N GLU A 21 17.08 -6.96 -18.52
CA GLU A 21 17.19 -7.87 -19.67
C GLU A 21 16.45 -7.30 -20.88
N VAL A 22 16.76 -7.83 -22.05
CA VAL A 22 16.16 -7.42 -23.33
C VAL A 22 14.65 -7.61 -23.32
N GLU A 23 14.21 -8.74 -22.77
CA GLU A 23 12.81 -9.10 -22.63
C GLU A 23 12.08 -8.13 -21.68
N ASP A 24 12.78 -7.60 -20.66
CA ASP A 24 12.23 -6.59 -19.77
C ASP A 24 11.93 -5.29 -20.54
N PHE A 25 12.82 -4.84 -21.43
CA PHE A 25 12.57 -3.65 -22.25
C PHE A 25 11.36 -3.84 -23.17
N ASN A 26 11.26 -4.98 -23.84
CA ASN A 26 10.10 -5.31 -24.67
C ASN A 26 8.80 -5.32 -23.86
N PHE A 27 8.85 -5.82 -22.62
CA PHE A 27 7.71 -5.80 -21.71
C PHE A 27 7.30 -4.38 -21.33
N TYR A 28 8.25 -3.54 -20.91
CA TYR A 28 7.97 -2.14 -20.52
C TYR A 28 7.44 -1.31 -21.69
N GLU A 29 7.97 -1.51 -22.90
CA GLU A 29 7.47 -0.88 -24.12
C GLU A 29 6.02 -1.30 -24.42
N LYS A 30 5.71 -2.61 -24.32
CA LYS A 30 4.37 -3.15 -24.55
C LYS A 30 3.32 -2.54 -23.61
N ILE A 31 3.67 -2.35 -22.34
CA ILE A 31 2.77 -1.73 -21.34
C ILE A 31 2.89 -0.20 -21.28
N LYS A 32 3.71 0.41 -22.15
CA LYS A 32 3.92 1.86 -22.28
C LYS A 32 4.39 2.54 -20.98
N VAL A 33 5.33 1.94 -20.27
CA VAL A 33 5.94 2.52 -19.06
C VAL A 33 7.46 2.56 -19.18
N PRO A 34 8.16 3.46 -18.47
CA PRO A 34 9.62 3.50 -18.49
C PRO A 34 10.24 2.28 -17.78
N PRO A 35 11.45 1.87 -18.21
CA PRO A 35 12.22 0.82 -17.53
C PRO A 35 12.62 1.25 -16.10
N PRO A 36 12.91 0.28 -15.20
CA PRO A 36 13.09 0.54 -13.78
C PRO A 36 14.37 1.34 -13.50
N THR A 37 14.28 2.21 -12.50
CA THR A 37 15.43 2.91 -11.89
C THR A 37 15.85 2.30 -10.54
N PHE A 38 15.09 1.32 -10.06
CA PHE A 38 15.32 0.61 -8.80
C PHE A 38 15.56 -0.87 -9.09
N CYS A 39 16.53 -1.46 -8.40
CA CYS A 39 16.79 -2.89 -8.50
C CYS A 39 15.57 -3.73 -8.07
N PRO A 40 15.49 -5.01 -8.48
CA PRO A 40 14.36 -5.88 -8.14
C PRO A 40 14.03 -5.92 -6.65
N GLU A 41 15.03 -5.95 -5.78
CA GLU A 41 14.84 -6.01 -4.33
C GLU A 41 14.30 -4.69 -3.75
N CYS A 42 14.83 -3.53 -4.16
CA CYS A 42 14.28 -2.24 -3.74
C CYS A 42 12.83 -2.05 -4.23
N ARG A 43 12.50 -2.53 -5.43
CA ARG A 43 11.11 -2.54 -5.91
C ARG A 43 10.23 -3.47 -5.07
N LYS A 44 10.74 -4.63 -4.66
CA LYS A 44 10.03 -5.56 -3.79
C LYS A 44 9.76 -4.94 -2.42
N GLN A 45 10.75 -4.32 -1.78
CA GLN A 45 10.58 -3.62 -0.50
C GLN A 45 9.48 -2.56 -0.61
N ARG A 46 9.48 -1.73 -1.65
CA ARG A 46 8.42 -0.74 -1.89
C ARG A 46 7.04 -1.36 -2.05
N ARG A 47 6.91 -2.46 -2.79
CA ARG A 47 5.65 -3.20 -2.92
C ARG A 47 5.16 -3.79 -1.61
N LEU A 48 6.08 -4.13 -0.71
CA LEU A 48 5.78 -4.75 0.59
C LEU A 48 5.69 -3.75 1.74
N ALA A 49 6.08 -2.49 1.54
CA ALA A 49 6.16 -1.46 2.59
C ALA A 49 4.83 -1.25 3.34
N TRP A 50 3.70 -1.45 2.65
CA TRP A 50 2.36 -1.27 3.20
C TRP A 50 1.65 -2.60 3.54
N ARG A 51 2.31 -3.74 3.34
CA ARG A 51 1.72 -5.04 3.67
C ARG A 51 2.00 -5.35 5.13
N SER A 52 0.95 -5.43 5.93
CA SER A 52 1.01 -6.01 7.27
C SER A 52 1.57 -7.43 7.23
N GLU A 53 2.25 -7.81 8.31
CA GLU A 53 2.60 -9.21 8.56
C GLU A 53 1.32 -10.07 8.56
N ARG A 54 1.43 -11.33 8.13
CA ARG A 54 0.30 -12.25 7.98
C ARG A 54 -0.23 -12.78 9.31
N THR A 55 -0.14 -11.99 10.37
CA THR A 55 -0.64 -12.34 11.71
C THR A 55 -2.10 -11.96 11.81
N LEU A 56 -2.91 -12.88 12.35
CA LEU A 56 -4.33 -12.68 12.57
C LEU A 56 -4.59 -12.47 14.06
N TYR A 57 -5.31 -11.41 14.38
CA TYR A 57 -5.67 -11.02 15.74
C TYR A 57 -7.18 -11.16 15.93
N LYS A 58 -7.57 -11.65 17.10
CA LYS A 58 -8.93 -11.49 17.59
C LYS A 58 -9.05 -10.07 18.13
N ARG A 59 -10.03 -9.31 17.65
CA ARG A 59 -10.35 -7.96 18.12
C ARG A 59 -11.85 -7.71 18.02
N LYS A 60 -12.32 -6.56 18.49
CA LYS A 60 -13.69 -6.09 18.22
C LYS A 60 -13.73 -5.20 16.99
N CYS A 61 -14.85 -5.23 16.28
CA CYS A 61 -15.19 -4.25 15.26
C CYS A 61 -15.43 -2.89 15.93
N ASP A 62 -14.76 -1.84 15.45
CA ASP A 62 -14.85 -0.51 16.07
C ASP A 62 -16.20 0.19 15.81
N LEU A 63 -17.03 -0.34 14.90
CA LEU A 63 -18.39 0.17 14.64
C LEU A 63 -19.47 -0.55 15.45
N CYS A 64 -19.51 -1.90 15.40
CA CYS A 64 -20.59 -2.70 15.97
C CYS A 64 -20.20 -3.54 17.19
N ASN A 65 -18.94 -3.46 17.64
CA ASN A 65 -18.39 -4.21 18.78
C ASN A 65 -18.44 -5.75 18.69
N LYS A 66 -18.80 -6.33 17.52
CA LYS A 66 -18.73 -7.78 17.29
C LYS A 66 -17.28 -8.27 17.33
N ASN A 67 -17.07 -9.46 17.88
CA ASN A 67 -15.77 -10.13 17.84
C ASN A 67 -15.44 -10.54 16.40
N ILE A 68 -14.24 -10.18 15.95
CA ILE A 68 -13.76 -10.41 14.59
C ILE A 68 -12.32 -10.89 14.56
N ILE A 69 -11.94 -11.48 13.43
CA ILE A 69 -10.54 -11.76 13.09
C ILE A 69 -10.09 -10.71 12.07
N ALA A 70 -8.95 -10.06 12.35
CA ALA A 70 -8.38 -9.05 11.47
C ALA A 70 -6.85 -9.16 11.42
N MET A 71 -6.23 -8.61 10.37
CA MET A 71 -4.78 -8.49 10.25
C MET A 71 -4.17 -7.33 11.07
N TYR A 72 -5.03 -6.61 11.80
CA TYR A 72 -4.67 -5.41 12.53
C TYR A 72 -4.76 -5.69 14.03
N HIS A 73 -3.65 -5.51 14.74
CA HIS A 73 -3.62 -5.59 16.20
C HIS A 73 -4.50 -4.51 16.83
N GLU A 74 -4.98 -4.71 18.07
CA GLU A 74 -5.84 -3.74 18.76
C GLU A 74 -5.16 -2.38 18.99
N SER A 75 -3.82 -2.33 18.99
CA SER A 75 -3.04 -1.11 19.16
C SER A 75 -2.86 -0.27 17.89
N VAL A 76 -3.45 -0.65 16.75
CA VAL A 76 -3.34 0.19 15.54
C VAL A 76 -4.08 1.53 15.76
N PRO A 77 -3.59 2.63 15.17
CA PRO A 77 -4.14 3.95 15.42
C PRO A 77 -5.47 4.23 14.69
N PHE A 78 -5.89 3.34 13.78
CA PHE A 78 -7.08 3.51 12.95
C PHE A 78 -8.22 2.53 13.33
N PRO A 79 -9.48 2.93 13.10
CA PRO A 79 -10.62 2.04 13.28
C PRO A 79 -10.58 0.86 12.30
N VAL A 80 -11.07 -0.30 12.71
CA VAL A 80 -11.17 -1.50 11.88
C VAL A 80 -12.60 -2.03 11.91
N TYR A 81 -13.21 -2.12 10.73
CA TYR A 81 -14.59 -2.55 10.57
C TYR A 81 -14.69 -3.99 10.06
N CYS A 82 -15.71 -4.70 10.55
CA CYS A 82 -16.11 -5.99 9.99
C CYS A 82 -16.66 -5.81 8.58
N ARG A 83 -16.74 -6.90 7.80
CA ARG A 83 -17.21 -6.82 6.41
C ARG A 83 -18.62 -6.27 6.30
N GLU A 84 -19.52 -6.73 7.16
CA GLU A 84 -20.92 -6.26 7.23
C GLU A 84 -21.01 -4.75 7.50
N CYS A 85 -20.21 -4.23 8.43
CA CYS A 85 -20.18 -2.80 8.75
C CYS A 85 -19.53 -1.97 7.64
N TRP A 86 -18.51 -2.53 6.98
CA TRP A 86 -17.85 -1.87 5.86
C TRP A 86 -18.79 -1.66 4.67
N ASP A 87 -19.63 -2.65 4.37
CA ASP A 87 -20.59 -2.61 3.25
C ASP A 87 -21.94 -2.01 3.60
N GLY A 88 -22.21 -1.82 4.89
CA GLY A 88 -23.45 -1.23 5.35
C GLY A 88 -23.40 0.30 5.41
N ASP A 89 -24.55 0.91 5.60
CA ASP A 89 -24.73 2.37 5.65
C ASP A 89 -24.36 3.00 7.01
N GLY A 90 -23.68 2.25 7.88
CA GLY A 90 -23.32 2.70 9.23
C GLY A 90 -22.12 3.68 9.27
N TRP A 91 -21.48 3.90 8.13
CA TRP A 91 -20.39 4.86 7.97
C TRP A 91 -20.36 5.38 6.53
N ASP A 92 -19.73 6.53 6.31
CA ASP A 92 -19.57 7.12 4.98
C ASP A 92 -18.11 7.55 4.77
N ALA A 93 -17.50 7.12 3.67
CA ALA A 93 -16.13 7.48 3.32
C ALA A 93 -16.00 8.98 3.01
N SER A 94 -17.02 9.60 2.44
CA SER A 94 -17.00 11.03 2.09
C SER A 94 -16.99 11.93 3.33
N SER A 95 -17.50 11.46 4.47
CA SER A 95 -17.46 12.18 5.75
C SER A 95 -16.05 12.49 6.27
N PHE A 96 -15.01 11.77 5.81
CA PHE A 96 -13.60 12.00 6.19
C PHE A 96 -12.88 12.99 5.28
N GLY A 97 -13.58 13.55 4.28
CA GLY A 97 -13.06 14.58 3.40
C GLY A 97 -12.60 15.82 4.18
N ARG A 98 -11.45 16.37 3.79
CA ARG A 98 -10.87 17.58 4.39
C ARG A 98 -10.22 18.44 3.31
N ASP A 99 -10.22 19.75 3.51
CA ASP A 99 -9.43 20.66 2.69
C ASP A 99 -7.93 20.49 2.95
N TYR A 100 -7.11 20.77 1.94
CA TYR A 100 -5.66 20.70 2.06
C TYR A 100 -5.11 21.94 2.78
N ASP A 101 -4.36 21.72 3.86
CA ASP A 101 -3.70 22.77 4.63
C ASP A 101 -2.26 22.97 4.16
N PHE A 102 -1.97 24.10 3.53
CA PHE A 102 -0.61 24.43 3.05
C PHE A 102 0.39 24.76 4.17
N SER A 103 -0.07 24.93 5.42
CA SER A 103 0.81 25.16 6.57
C SER A 103 1.43 23.86 7.12
N LYS A 104 0.85 22.71 6.81
CA LYS A 104 1.34 21.38 7.22
C LYS A 104 1.99 20.63 6.07
N THR A 105 2.89 19.71 6.39
CA THR A 105 3.44 18.83 5.35
C THR A 105 2.40 17.83 4.87
N PHE A 106 2.53 17.38 3.62
CA PHE A 106 1.64 16.37 3.04
C PHE A 106 1.58 15.10 3.89
N PHE A 107 2.72 14.60 4.36
CA PHE A 107 2.79 13.32 5.07
C PHE A 107 2.16 13.38 6.47
N GLU A 108 2.19 14.54 7.13
CA GLU A 108 1.49 14.74 8.40
C GLU A 108 -0.03 14.68 8.20
N GLN A 109 -0.55 15.44 7.23
CA GLN A 109 -1.98 15.45 6.90
C GLN A 109 -2.45 14.07 6.42
N TYR A 110 -1.64 13.39 5.61
CA TYR A 110 -1.91 12.03 5.15
C TYR A 110 -1.92 11.03 6.30
N LYS A 111 -0.98 11.13 7.24
CA LYS A 111 -0.94 10.26 8.42
C LYS A 111 -2.17 10.47 9.31
N GLU A 112 -2.56 11.73 9.55
CA GLU A 112 -3.79 12.06 10.27
C GLU A 112 -5.02 11.44 9.56
N LEU A 113 -5.10 11.54 8.23
CA LEU A 113 -6.17 10.92 7.45
C LEU A 113 -6.17 9.41 7.53
N SER A 114 -5.02 8.77 7.29
CA SER A 114 -4.87 7.33 7.35
C SER A 114 -5.19 6.77 8.74
N ASN A 115 -4.95 7.52 9.81
CA ASN A 115 -5.28 7.09 11.18
C ASN A 115 -6.76 7.29 11.54
N THR A 116 -7.49 8.13 10.80
CA THR A 116 -8.90 8.42 11.11
C THR A 116 -9.84 7.56 10.26
N VAL A 117 -9.47 7.30 9.01
CA VAL A 117 -10.29 6.52 8.08
C VAL A 117 -10.28 5.05 8.49
N PRO A 118 -11.46 4.41 8.60
CA PRO A 118 -11.53 2.99 8.94
C PRO A 118 -10.86 2.08 7.91
N HIS A 119 -10.37 0.93 8.36
CA HIS A 119 -9.86 -0.14 7.51
C HIS A 119 -10.79 -1.36 7.56
N VAL A 120 -10.98 -2.02 6.42
CA VAL A 120 -11.76 -3.26 6.36
C VAL A 120 -10.96 -4.46 6.87
N ALA A 121 -11.59 -5.29 7.69
CA ALA A 121 -11.07 -6.60 8.03
C ALA A 121 -11.50 -7.63 6.97
N LEU A 122 -10.60 -7.89 6.01
CA LEU A 122 -10.86 -8.74 4.84
C LEU A 122 -11.02 -10.25 5.15
N TRP A 123 -10.59 -10.72 6.31
CA TRP A 123 -10.50 -12.15 6.65
C TRP A 123 -11.70 -12.62 7.48
N GLN A 124 -12.90 -12.27 7.03
CA GLN A 124 -14.16 -12.66 7.64
C GLN A 124 -14.99 -13.36 6.58
N ARG A 125 -15.45 -14.59 6.88
CA ARG A 125 -16.41 -15.31 6.05
C ARG A 125 -17.81 -14.96 6.48
#